data_AF-A0A923LJ26-F1
#
_entry.id   AF-A0A923LJ26-F1
#
_cell.length_a   1.000
_cell.length_b   1.000
_cell.length_c   1.000
_cell.angle_alpha   90.00
_cell.angle_beta   90.00
_cell.angle_gamma   90.00
#
_symmetry.space_group_name_H-M   'P 1'
#
loop_
_entity.id
_entity.type
_entity.pdbx_description
1 polymer ?
#
loop_
_entity_poly.entity_id
_entity_poly.type
_entity_poly.pdbx_seq_one_letter_code
_entity_poly.pdbx_strand_id
1 'polypeptide(L)'
;MRFEHKNRFRSFFLCGICLFLSEILKQLLLTFVVNGGSYYWWYLPFQLCSIPMYLMLLLPFVPLKIQKSFLLFLSTFGLLGGIAAFADTSGLHYPLALLTVHSYLWHFVLIAAGLYAGFTLLKQEAFCLRAPSFGIAALIYLLCCTIAECINLTFDSFGTINMFYINPDYSMQQIVFRTVADTAGNLTAILLYILSTICGAFFLFLIWRLIWKRCKKALPADKNF
;
A
#
# COMPACT_ATOMS: atom_id res chain seq x y z
N MET A 1 6.05 3.18 -30.14
CA MET A 1 6.17 2.34 -28.91
C MET A 1 6.84 3.02 -27.70
N ARG A 2 7.97 3.74 -27.83
CA ARG A 2 8.64 4.39 -26.67
C ARG A 2 7.88 5.60 -26.09
N PHE A 3 7.09 6.31 -26.90
CA PHE A 3 6.30 7.49 -26.50
C PHE A 3 5.02 7.11 -25.72
N GLU A 4 4.30 6.09 -26.18
CA GLU A 4 3.13 5.47 -25.50
C GLU A 4 3.44 5.01 -24.07
N HIS A 5 4.64 4.46 -23.86
CA HIS A 5 5.09 3.98 -22.56
C HIS A 5 5.37 5.12 -21.57
N LYS A 6 5.84 6.28 -22.05
CA LYS A 6 6.24 7.43 -21.22
C LYS A 6 5.02 8.19 -20.68
N ASN A 7 3.92 8.26 -21.43
CA ASN A 7 2.70 8.94 -20.99
C ASN A 7 1.88 8.15 -19.96
N ARG A 8 1.96 6.81 -19.95
CA ARG A 8 1.11 5.97 -19.08
C ARG A 8 1.45 6.05 -17.59
N PHE A 9 2.73 6.20 -17.26
CA PHE A 9 3.19 6.32 -15.86
C PHE A 9 3.10 7.74 -15.31
N ARG A 10 2.87 8.74 -16.18
CA ARG A 10 2.72 10.14 -15.77
C ARG A 10 1.54 10.31 -14.82
N SER A 11 0.42 9.63 -15.04
CA SER A 11 -0.74 9.71 -14.15
C SER A 11 -0.45 9.17 -12.75
N PHE A 12 0.27 8.05 -12.65
CA PHE A 12 0.72 7.51 -11.35
C PHE A 12 1.67 8.49 -10.66
N PHE A 13 2.65 9.01 -11.40
CA PHE A 13 3.62 9.96 -10.85
C PHE A 13 2.95 11.24 -10.32
N LEU A 14 2.03 11.81 -11.09
CA LEU A 14 1.23 12.98 -10.67
C LEU A 14 0.38 12.66 -9.44
N CYS A 15 -0.27 11.49 -9.40
CA CYS A 15 -1.00 11.03 -8.22
C CYS A 15 -0.08 10.91 -6.99
N GLY A 16 1.12 10.35 -7.18
CA GLY A 16 2.15 10.27 -6.14
C GLY A 16 2.57 11.64 -5.61
N ILE A 17 2.75 12.64 -6.49
CA ILE A 17 3.03 14.03 -6.10
C ILE A 17 1.86 14.60 -5.28
N CYS A 18 0.62 14.45 -5.75
CA CYS A 18 -0.55 14.96 -5.03
C CYS A 18 -0.68 14.33 -3.64
N LEU A 19 -0.50 13.01 -3.52
CA LEU A 19 -0.50 12.32 -2.24
C LEU A 19 0.63 12.84 -1.34
N PHE A 20 1.84 12.99 -1.86
CA PHE A 20 3.00 13.49 -1.10
C PHE A 20 2.81 14.91 -0.58
N LEU A 21 2.33 15.83 -1.41
CA LEU A 21 2.02 17.19 -0.96
C LEU A 21 0.89 17.20 0.07
N SER A 22 -0.14 16.37 -0.12
CA SER A 22 -1.23 16.24 0.86
C SER A 22 -0.76 15.61 2.17
N GLU A 23 0.22 14.71 2.13
CA GLU A 23 0.83 14.09 3.31
C GLU A 23 1.65 15.13 4.07
N ILE A 24 2.44 15.98 3.38
CA ILE A 24 3.12 17.12 4.02
C ILE A 24 2.11 18.03 4.71
N LEU A 25 1.00 18.37 4.03
CA LEU A 25 -0.05 19.19 4.64
C LEU A 25 -0.64 18.51 5.88
N LYS A 26 -0.91 17.20 5.81
CA LYS A 26 -1.40 16.41 6.95
C LYS A 26 -0.43 16.49 8.14
N GLN A 27 0.87 16.31 7.90
CA GLN A 27 1.91 16.40 8.93
C GLN A 27 2.01 17.80 9.55
N LEU A 28 1.91 18.86 8.74
CA LEU A 28 1.91 20.24 9.24
C LEU A 28 0.68 20.53 10.11
N LEU A 29 -0.51 20.12 9.67
CA LEU A 29 -1.75 20.30 10.43
C LEU A 29 -1.72 19.51 11.75
N LEU A 30 -1.28 18.25 11.72
CA LEU A 30 -1.15 17.43 12.93
C LEU A 30 -0.17 18.08 13.93
N THR A 31 0.99 18.51 13.45
CA THR A 31 2.04 19.06 14.32
C THR A 31 1.65 20.41 14.90
N PHE A 32 1.26 21.37 14.06
CA PHE A 32 1.11 22.77 14.48
C PHE A 32 -0.31 23.14 14.90
N VAL A 33 -1.35 22.46 14.38
CA VAL A 33 -2.75 22.79 14.70
C VAL A 33 -3.31 21.87 15.77
N VAL A 34 -3.06 20.55 15.67
CA VAL A 34 -3.64 19.57 16.60
C VAL A 34 -2.77 19.38 17.85
N ASN A 35 -1.46 19.23 17.68
CA ASN A 35 -0.54 18.83 18.76
C ASN A 35 0.27 20.01 19.33
N GLY A 36 -0.16 21.26 19.11
CA GLY A 36 0.45 22.44 19.74
C GLY A 36 1.92 22.69 19.40
N GLY A 37 2.39 22.24 18.23
CA GLY A 37 3.76 22.35 17.77
C GLY A 37 4.64 21.13 18.04
N SER A 38 4.13 20.09 18.72
CA SER A 38 4.87 18.85 18.96
C SER A 38 4.60 17.80 17.88
N TYR A 39 5.68 17.23 17.33
CA TYR A 39 5.58 16.15 16.36
C TYR A 39 5.37 14.81 17.05
N TYR A 40 4.31 14.09 16.71
CA TYR A 40 4.00 12.77 17.27
C TYR A 40 4.43 11.68 16.29
N TRP A 41 5.37 10.85 16.72
CA TRP A 41 6.00 9.81 15.89
C TRP A 41 5.04 8.76 15.36
N TRP A 42 3.91 8.56 16.04
CA TRP A 42 2.81 7.72 15.57
C TRP A 42 2.32 8.09 14.16
N TYR A 43 2.40 9.37 13.79
CA TYR A 43 1.94 9.86 12.49
C TYR A 43 2.98 9.79 11.39
N LEU A 44 4.21 9.30 11.66
CA LEU A 44 5.23 9.12 10.65
C LEU A 44 4.65 8.33 9.45
N PRO A 45 4.79 8.81 8.20
CA PRO A 45 4.10 8.25 7.04
C PRO A 45 4.73 6.95 6.54
N PHE A 46 4.90 5.96 7.40
CA PHE A 46 5.43 4.65 7.04
C PHE A 46 4.48 3.52 7.47
N GLN A 47 3.26 3.57 6.95
CA GLN A 47 2.23 2.55 7.08
C GLN A 47 2.02 1.86 5.73
N LEU A 48 1.38 0.69 5.68
CA LEU A 48 1.10 0.01 4.40
C LEU A 48 0.37 0.92 3.41
N CYS A 49 -0.54 1.77 3.91
CA CYS A 49 -1.33 2.71 3.14
C CYS A 49 -0.53 3.93 2.66
N SER A 50 0.65 4.22 3.20
CA SER A 50 1.53 5.28 2.69
C SER A 50 2.51 4.78 1.62
N ILE A 51 2.83 3.48 1.59
CA ILE A 51 3.75 2.89 0.60
C ILE A 51 3.38 3.21 -0.86
N PRO A 52 2.10 3.13 -1.29
CA PRO A 52 1.71 3.47 -2.66
C PRO A 52 2.19 4.85 -3.14
N MET A 53 2.22 5.85 -2.27
CA MET A 53 2.71 7.19 -2.58
C MET A 53 4.18 7.15 -3.03
N TYR A 54 5.05 6.50 -2.23
CA TYR A 54 6.47 6.39 -2.54
C TYR A 54 6.71 5.59 -3.82
N LEU A 55 6.00 4.47 -4.00
CA LEU A 55 6.14 3.65 -5.21
C LEU A 55 5.73 4.43 -6.46
N MET A 56 4.64 5.20 -6.39
CA MET A 56 4.18 6.04 -7.50
C MET A 56 5.15 7.19 -7.83
N LEU A 57 5.77 7.80 -6.82
CA LEU A 57 6.82 8.83 -7.01
C LEU A 57 8.07 8.25 -7.67
N LEU A 58 8.50 7.06 -7.28
CA LEU A 58 9.70 6.41 -7.82
C LEU A 58 9.47 5.73 -9.17
N LEU A 59 8.21 5.47 -9.53
CA LEU A 59 7.81 4.72 -10.72
C LEU A 59 8.48 5.16 -12.03
N PRO A 60 8.55 6.46 -12.41
CA PRO A 60 9.16 6.85 -13.68
C PRO A 60 10.69 6.71 -13.70
N PHE A 61 11.34 6.55 -12.55
CA PHE A 61 12.81 6.54 -12.42
C PHE A 61 13.40 5.14 -12.34
N VAL A 62 12.57 4.11 -12.12
CA VAL A 62 13.03 2.72 -12.01
C VAL A 62 12.93 1.95 -13.34
N PRO A 63 13.72 0.89 -13.55
CA PRO A 63 13.65 0.08 -14.77
C PRO A 63 12.28 -0.58 -14.97
N LEU A 64 11.92 -0.88 -16.22
CA LEU A 64 10.62 -1.47 -16.60
C LEU A 64 10.23 -2.70 -15.76
N LYS A 65 11.19 -3.57 -15.43
CA LYS A 65 10.94 -4.76 -14.61
C LYS A 65 10.45 -4.39 -13.21
N ILE A 66 11.04 -3.35 -12.61
CA ILE A 66 10.67 -2.83 -11.29
C ILE A 66 9.35 -2.04 -11.36
N GLN A 67 9.13 -1.27 -12.44
CA GLN A 67 7.85 -0.58 -12.67
C GLN A 67 6.66 -1.54 -12.63
N LYS A 68 6.81 -2.71 -13.26
CA LYS A 68 5.78 -3.77 -13.23
C LYS A 68 5.56 -4.33 -11.83
N SER A 69 6.62 -4.53 -11.06
CA SER A 69 6.52 -4.97 -9.66
C SER A 69 5.82 -3.93 -8.79
N PHE A 70 6.08 -2.64 -9.02
CA PHE A 70 5.39 -1.55 -8.32
C PHE A 70 3.90 -1.53 -8.69
N LEU A 71 3.55 -1.59 -9.97
CA LEU A 71 2.15 -1.70 -10.38
C LEU A 71 1.47 -2.92 -9.77
N LEU A 72 2.17 -4.06 -9.71
CA LEU A 72 1.63 -5.28 -9.12
C LEU A 72 1.37 -5.07 -7.63
N PHE A 73 2.34 -4.51 -6.89
CA PHE A 73 2.18 -4.14 -5.49
C PHE A 73 0.99 -3.20 -5.27
N LEU A 74 0.86 -2.15 -6.09
CA LEU A 74 -0.27 -1.22 -6.01
C LEU A 74 -1.61 -1.95 -6.22
N SER A 75 -1.68 -2.86 -7.18
CA SER A 75 -2.90 -3.62 -7.50
C SER A 75 -3.24 -4.73 -6.49
N THR A 76 -2.32 -5.08 -5.60
CA THR A 76 -2.51 -6.13 -4.59
C THR A 76 -2.39 -5.57 -3.17
N PHE A 77 -1.18 -5.35 -2.66
CA PHE A 77 -0.93 -4.83 -1.32
C PHE A 77 -1.50 -3.41 -1.11
N GLY A 78 -1.31 -2.52 -2.08
CA GLY A 78 -1.85 -1.16 -2.02
C GLY A 78 -3.38 -1.13 -2.02
N LEU A 79 -3.99 -1.91 -2.90
CA LEU A 79 -5.45 -2.09 -2.97
C LEU A 79 -5.99 -2.73 -1.69
N LEU A 80 -5.33 -3.77 -1.17
CA LEU A 80 -5.70 -4.42 0.09
C LEU A 80 -5.67 -3.43 1.25
N GLY A 81 -4.58 -2.67 1.42
CA GLY A 81 -4.47 -1.66 2.47
C GLY A 81 -5.52 -0.56 2.34
N GLY A 82 -5.80 -0.11 1.11
CA GLY A 82 -6.87 0.84 0.82
C GLY A 82 -8.26 0.35 1.26
N ILE A 83 -8.59 -0.91 0.97
CA ILE A 83 -9.89 -1.52 1.34
C ILE A 83 -9.95 -1.85 2.83
N ALA A 84 -8.90 -2.48 3.38
CA ALA A 84 -8.88 -2.98 4.74
C ALA A 84 -8.99 -1.88 5.80
N ALA A 85 -8.56 -0.64 5.48
CA ALA A 85 -8.76 0.52 6.34
C ALA A 85 -10.24 0.82 6.64
N PHE A 86 -11.18 0.34 5.82
CA PHE A 86 -12.62 0.51 6.07
C PHE A 86 -13.21 -0.60 6.95
N ALA A 87 -12.47 -1.65 7.28
CA ALA A 87 -12.89 -2.63 8.28
C ALA A 87 -12.85 -2.05 9.70
N ASP A 88 -11.96 -1.09 9.93
CA ASP A 88 -11.88 -0.29 11.15
C ASP A 88 -11.55 1.17 10.82
N THR A 89 -12.57 2.02 10.81
CA THR A 89 -12.40 3.44 10.48
C THR A 89 -11.95 4.29 11.65
N SER A 90 -11.72 3.72 12.84
CA SER A 90 -11.32 4.50 14.02
C SER A 90 -10.02 5.29 13.76
N GLY A 91 -9.06 4.68 13.07
CA GLY A 91 -7.81 5.32 12.67
C GLY A 91 -7.93 6.41 11.58
N LEU A 92 -9.13 6.62 11.02
CA LEU A 92 -9.40 7.66 10.02
C LEU A 92 -10.00 8.93 10.63
N HIS A 93 -10.39 8.90 11.90
CA HIS A 93 -11.04 10.03 12.58
C HIS A 93 -10.03 10.86 13.35
N TYR A 94 -10.04 12.17 13.08
CA TYR A 94 -9.18 13.15 13.72
C TYR A 94 -10.02 14.29 14.32
N PRO A 95 -9.53 14.98 15.36
CA PRO A 95 -10.20 16.14 15.93
C PRO A 95 -10.50 17.24 14.90
N LEU A 96 -9.62 17.44 13.93
CA LEU A 96 -9.82 18.38 12.83
C LEU A 96 -10.55 17.68 11.67
N ALA A 97 -11.75 18.17 11.33
CA ALA A 97 -12.58 17.59 10.26
C ALA A 97 -11.86 17.48 8.91
N LEU A 98 -11.00 18.45 8.57
CA LEU A 98 -10.19 18.44 7.35
C LEU A 98 -9.26 17.22 7.29
N LEU A 99 -8.65 16.83 8.42
CA LEU A 99 -7.79 15.65 8.51
C LEU A 99 -8.60 14.36 8.34
N THR A 100 -9.78 14.30 8.93
CA THR A 100 -10.71 13.16 8.73
C THR A 100 -11.07 13.02 7.25
N VAL A 101 -11.52 14.09 6.60
CA VAL A 101 -11.84 14.07 5.16
C VAL A 101 -10.62 13.67 4.33
N HIS A 102 -9.44 14.21 4.65
CA HIS A 102 -8.19 13.83 4.00
C HIS A 102 -7.90 12.33 4.11
N SER A 103 -8.05 11.73 5.29
CA SER A 103 -7.84 10.29 5.50
C SER A 103 -8.79 9.42 4.68
N TYR A 104 -10.07 9.77 4.60
CA TYR A 104 -11.02 9.04 3.75
C TYR A 104 -10.66 9.17 2.25
N LEU A 105 -10.37 10.39 1.79
CA LEU A 105 -9.96 10.63 0.41
C LEU A 105 -8.66 9.90 0.05
N TRP A 106 -7.71 9.82 0.98
CA TRP A 106 -6.47 9.07 0.82
C TRP A 106 -6.77 7.61 0.42
N HIS A 107 -7.60 6.92 1.20
CA HIS A 107 -7.94 5.52 0.92
C HIS A 107 -8.74 5.34 -0.36
N PHE A 108 -9.67 6.25 -0.71
CA PHE A 108 -10.35 6.20 -2.01
C PHE A 108 -9.37 6.34 -3.19
N VAL A 109 -8.39 7.23 -3.08
CA VAL A 109 -7.34 7.38 -4.08
C VAL A 109 -6.48 6.12 -4.17
N LEU A 110 -6.13 5.49 -3.04
CA LEU A 110 -5.39 4.22 -3.04
C LEU A 110 -6.15 3.10 -3.75
N ILE A 111 -7.46 2.96 -3.48
CA ILE A 111 -8.32 1.96 -4.12
C ILE A 111 -8.35 2.21 -5.64
N ALA A 112 -8.62 3.45 -6.05
CA ALA A 112 -8.66 3.83 -7.45
C ALA A 112 -7.30 3.58 -8.15
N ALA A 113 -6.19 3.95 -7.51
CA ALA A 113 -4.84 3.74 -8.01
C ALA A 113 -4.51 2.24 -8.13
N GLY A 114 -4.89 1.42 -7.15
CA GLY A 114 -4.70 -0.02 -7.18
C GLY A 114 -5.49 -0.70 -8.31
N LEU A 115 -6.76 -0.34 -8.50
CA LEU A 115 -7.57 -0.81 -9.62
C LEU A 115 -6.96 -0.38 -10.96
N TYR A 116 -6.58 0.89 -11.08
CA TYR A 116 -5.96 1.43 -12.30
C TYR A 116 -4.62 0.76 -12.62
N ALA A 117 -3.82 0.43 -11.61
CA ALA A 117 -2.59 -0.34 -11.76
C ALA A 117 -2.88 -1.77 -12.27
N GLY A 118 -3.90 -2.43 -11.73
CA GLY A 118 -4.36 -3.73 -12.22
C GLY A 118 -4.76 -3.68 -13.70
N PHE A 119 -5.62 -2.75 -14.09
CA PHE A 119 -6.00 -2.56 -15.50
C PHE A 119 -4.82 -2.19 -16.41
N THR A 120 -3.86 -1.42 -15.91
CA THR A 120 -2.65 -1.08 -16.65
C THR A 120 -1.82 -2.33 -16.95
N LEU A 121 -1.65 -3.22 -15.98
CA LEU A 121 -0.98 -4.51 -16.16
C LEU A 121 -1.75 -5.40 -17.16
N LEU A 122 -3.07 -5.43 -17.09
CA LEU A 122 -3.91 -6.14 -18.05
C LEU A 122 -3.82 -5.60 -19.48
N LYS A 123 -3.45 -4.33 -19.71
CA LYS A 123 -3.32 -3.79 -21.07
C LYS A 123 -1.94 -4.00 -21.68
N GLN A 124 -0.93 -4.26 -20.87
CA GLN A 124 0.45 -4.29 -21.37
C GLN A 124 0.81 -5.61 -22.06
N GLU A 125 -0.03 -6.66 -22.01
CA GLU A 125 0.26 -8.07 -22.35
C GLU A 125 1.55 -8.67 -21.76
N ALA A 126 2.36 -7.82 -21.13
CA ALA A 126 3.76 -8.03 -20.87
C ALA A 126 3.99 -8.71 -19.53
N PHE A 127 2.98 -9.46 -19.09
CA PHE A 127 3.07 -10.29 -17.91
C PHE A 127 1.99 -11.37 -17.96
N CYS A 128 2.40 -12.58 -18.29
CA CYS A 128 1.81 -13.70 -17.57
C CYS A 128 1.93 -13.33 -16.08
N LEU A 129 0.82 -13.12 -15.39
CA LEU A 129 0.72 -13.10 -13.92
C LEU A 129 1.19 -14.47 -13.40
N ARG A 130 2.50 -14.72 -13.51
CA ARG A 130 3.17 -15.94 -13.06
C ARG A 130 3.45 -15.77 -11.57
N ALA A 131 3.37 -16.87 -10.83
CA ALA A 131 3.63 -16.87 -9.40
C ALA A 131 4.97 -16.21 -8.98
N PRO A 132 6.10 -16.34 -9.72
CA PRO A 132 7.36 -15.68 -9.34
C PRO A 132 7.27 -14.16 -9.26
N SER A 133 6.34 -13.57 -10.01
CA SER A 133 6.15 -12.14 -10.04
C SER A 133 5.49 -11.57 -8.80
N PHE A 134 4.54 -12.33 -8.24
CA PHE A 134 3.98 -12.02 -6.93
C PHE A 134 5.07 -12.06 -5.85
N GLY A 135 6.03 -12.98 -5.97
CA GLY A 135 7.18 -13.07 -5.08
C GLY A 135 7.97 -11.76 -4.95
N ILE A 136 8.16 -11.00 -6.04
CA ILE A 136 8.84 -9.69 -5.97
C ILE A 136 7.98 -8.65 -5.24
N ALA A 137 6.66 -8.62 -5.47
CA ALA A 137 5.77 -7.71 -4.74
C ALA A 137 5.72 -8.05 -3.25
N ALA A 138 5.68 -9.33 -2.91
CA ALA A 138 5.76 -9.81 -1.52
C ALA A 138 7.12 -9.47 -0.89
N LEU A 139 8.22 -9.56 -1.65
CA LEU A 139 9.54 -9.14 -1.18
C LEU A 139 9.58 -7.64 -0.88
N ILE A 140 8.98 -6.79 -1.73
CA ILE A 140 8.86 -5.35 -1.45
C ILE A 140 8.09 -5.12 -0.13
N TYR A 141 6.98 -5.82 0.08
CA TYR A 141 6.22 -5.74 1.33
C TYR A 141 7.05 -6.15 2.54
N LEU A 142 7.76 -7.29 2.47
CA LEU A 142 8.60 -7.78 3.55
C LEU A 142 9.76 -6.83 3.85
N LEU A 143 10.38 -6.23 2.83
CA LEU A 143 11.40 -5.19 3.01
C LEU A 143 10.81 -3.96 3.72
N CYS A 144 9.59 -3.54 3.38
CA CYS A 144 8.91 -2.48 4.11
C CYS A 144 8.63 -2.88 5.57
N CYS A 145 8.24 -4.13 5.85
CA CYS A 145 8.08 -4.60 7.23
C CYS A 145 9.39 -4.55 8.01
N THR A 146 10.51 -5.01 7.42
CA THR A 146 11.83 -4.92 8.06
C THR A 146 12.22 -3.47 8.32
N ILE A 147 12.00 -2.56 7.36
CA ILE A 147 12.28 -1.13 7.58
C ILE A 147 11.37 -0.56 8.68
N ALA A 148 10.09 -0.94 8.71
CA ALA A 148 9.16 -0.49 9.73
C ALA A 148 9.59 -0.96 11.13
N GLU A 149 10.03 -2.21 11.26
CA GLU A 149 10.60 -2.75 12.50
C GLU A 149 11.88 -2.00 12.91
N CYS A 150 12.80 -1.76 11.97
CA CYS A 150 13.99 -0.95 12.26
C CYS A 150 13.62 0.46 12.74
N ILE A 151 12.65 1.11 12.10
CA ILE A 151 12.15 2.43 12.51
C ILE A 151 11.56 2.35 13.93
N ASN A 152 10.71 1.35 14.18
CA ASN A 152 10.07 1.16 15.47
C ASN A 152 11.10 1.04 16.60
N LEU A 153 12.08 0.16 16.45
CA LEU A 153 13.10 -0.10 17.48
C LEU A 153 14.11 1.06 17.64
N THR A 154 14.41 1.79 16.56
CA THR A 154 15.39 2.89 16.61
C THR A 154 14.81 4.16 17.23
N PHE A 155 13.52 4.43 16.98
CA PHE A 155 12.89 5.70 17.36
C PHE A 155 11.93 5.59 18.54
N ASP A 156 11.82 4.43 19.20
CA ASP A 156 10.91 4.23 20.34
C ASP A 156 11.20 5.18 21.52
N SER A 157 12.47 5.61 21.67
CA SER A 157 12.87 6.58 22.69
C SER A 157 12.29 7.99 22.50
N PHE A 158 11.80 8.32 21.29
CA PHE A 158 11.25 9.64 20.98
C PHE A 158 9.72 9.73 21.17
N GLY A 159 9.08 8.63 21.55
CA GLY A 159 7.65 8.55 21.82
C GLY A 159 7.00 7.36 21.13
N THR A 160 5.67 7.30 21.18
CA THR A 160 4.93 6.16 20.63
C THR A 160 5.07 6.07 19.11
N ILE A 161 5.67 4.98 18.63
CA ILE A 161 5.90 4.73 17.21
C ILE A 161 5.49 3.31 16.84
N ASN A 162 4.60 3.16 15.86
CA ASN A 162 4.10 1.85 15.49
C ASN A 162 3.88 1.72 13.99
N MET A 163 4.98 1.75 13.25
CA MET A 163 5.00 1.60 11.79
C MET A 163 4.55 0.20 11.40
N PHE A 164 3.67 0.15 10.41
CA PHE A 164 2.96 -1.05 9.95
C PHE A 164 2.12 -1.74 11.01
N TYR A 165 1.98 -1.12 12.18
CA TYR A 165 1.40 -1.69 13.39
C TYR A 165 2.14 -2.92 13.94
N ILE A 166 3.42 -3.10 13.60
CA ILE A 166 4.20 -4.29 13.96
C ILE A 166 5.29 -4.02 15.00
N ASN A 167 5.22 -2.93 15.77
CA ASN A 167 6.17 -2.69 16.85
C ASN A 167 5.97 -3.76 17.95
N PRO A 168 7.00 -4.53 18.34
CA PRO A 168 6.89 -5.55 19.37
C PRO A 168 6.52 -5.01 20.76
N ASP A 169 6.84 -3.75 21.06
CA ASP A 169 6.61 -3.11 22.36
C ASP A 169 5.13 -2.74 22.59
N TYR A 170 4.32 -2.69 21.53
CA TYR A 170 2.89 -2.40 21.61
C TYR A 170 2.06 -3.63 21.21
N SER A 171 1.09 -4.01 22.03
CA SER A 171 0.16 -5.11 21.68
C SER A 171 -0.67 -4.74 20.44
N MET A 172 -0.78 -5.67 19.49
CA MET A 172 -1.57 -5.53 18.27
C MET A 172 -3.01 -5.11 18.59
N GLN A 173 -3.51 -4.07 17.90
CA GLN A 173 -4.87 -3.53 18.10
C GLN A 173 -5.82 -3.87 16.96
N GLN A 174 -5.29 -4.38 15.86
CA GLN A 174 -6.00 -4.70 14.63
C GLN A 174 -7.09 -5.72 14.94
N ILE A 175 -8.27 -5.51 14.32
CA ILE A 175 -9.40 -6.43 14.43
C ILE A 175 -8.92 -7.85 14.11
N VAL A 176 -9.40 -8.83 14.87
CA VAL A 176 -8.94 -10.24 14.89
C VAL A 176 -7.58 -10.45 15.58
N PHE A 177 -6.55 -9.66 15.25
CA PHE A 177 -5.20 -9.89 15.76
C PHE A 177 -5.01 -9.52 17.23
N ARG A 178 -5.79 -8.57 17.77
CA ARG A 178 -5.77 -8.26 19.21
C ARG A 178 -6.03 -9.48 20.09
N THR A 179 -7.02 -10.30 19.72
CA THR A 179 -7.37 -11.52 20.46
C THR A 179 -6.27 -12.57 20.36
N VAL A 180 -5.57 -12.61 19.23
CA VAL A 180 -4.40 -13.48 19.04
C VAL A 180 -3.24 -13.00 19.91
N ALA A 181 -3.02 -11.69 20.02
CA ALA A 181 -1.97 -11.13 20.88
C ALA A 181 -2.24 -11.48 22.35
N ASP A 182 -3.50 -11.36 22.79
CA ASP A 182 -3.91 -11.66 24.17
C ASP A 182 -3.81 -13.16 24.53
N THR A 183 -3.97 -14.06 23.54
CA THR A 183 -4.03 -15.51 23.79
C THR A 183 -2.74 -16.27 23.44
N ALA A 184 -2.02 -15.85 22.40
CA ALA A 184 -0.85 -16.55 21.85
C ALA A 184 0.42 -15.67 21.81
N GLY A 185 0.35 -14.44 22.33
CA GLY A 185 1.46 -13.49 22.42
C GLY A 185 1.57 -12.53 21.23
N ASN A 186 2.12 -11.33 21.48
CA ASN A 186 2.17 -10.25 20.50
C ASN A 186 2.99 -10.60 19.25
N LEU A 187 4.15 -11.26 19.41
CA LEU A 187 4.98 -11.69 18.29
C LEU A 187 4.20 -12.63 17.35
N THR A 188 3.44 -13.57 17.91
CA THR A 188 2.58 -14.48 17.14
C THR A 188 1.53 -13.71 16.35
N ALA A 189 0.89 -12.71 16.97
CA ALA A 189 -0.09 -11.85 16.29
C ALA A 189 0.53 -11.03 15.15
N ILE A 190 1.72 -10.46 15.35
CA ILE A 190 2.47 -9.72 14.33
C ILE A 190 2.80 -10.61 13.12
N LEU A 191 3.36 -11.81 13.38
CA LEU A 191 3.70 -12.76 12.31
C LEU A 191 2.45 -13.20 11.53
N LEU A 192 1.34 -13.46 12.22
CA LEU A 192 0.07 -13.81 11.60
C LEU A 192 -0.54 -12.65 10.81
N TYR A 193 -0.36 -11.41 11.25
CA TYR A 193 -0.79 -10.23 10.51
C TYR A 193 -0.01 -10.04 9.21
N ILE A 194 1.31 -10.19 9.26
CA ILE A 194 2.18 -10.16 8.06
C ILE A 194 1.76 -11.27 7.08
N LEU A 195 1.58 -12.49 7.59
CA LEU A 195 1.14 -13.63 6.77
C LEU A 195 -0.24 -13.39 6.16
N SER A 196 -1.20 -12.89 6.93
CA SER A 196 -2.56 -12.59 6.47
C SER A 196 -2.58 -11.52 5.40
N THR A 197 -1.72 -10.50 5.53
CA THR A 197 -1.54 -9.46 4.51
C THR A 197 -1.02 -10.03 3.20
N ILE A 198 -0.01 -10.93 3.25
CA ILE A 198 0.51 -11.63 2.07
C ILE A 198 -0.59 -12.52 1.45
N CYS A 199 -1.34 -13.26 2.25
CA CYS A 199 -2.45 -14.10 1.79
C CYS A 199 -3.55 -13.28 1.09
N GLY A 200 -3.95 -12.15 1.68
CA GLY A 200 -4.94 -11.24 1.08
C GLY A 200 -4.45 -10.64 -0.25
N ALA A 201 -3.19 -10.21 -0.30
CA ALA A 201 -2.59 -9.69 -1.53
C ALA A 201 -2.47 -10.79 -2.60
N PHE A 202 -2.18 -12.03 -2.20
CA PHE A 202 -2.15 -13.17 -3.11
C PHE A 202 -3.53 -13.50 -3.66
N PHE A 203 -4.58 -13.40 -2.84
CA PHE A 203 -5.96 -13.57 -3.29
C PHE A 203 -6.35 -12.53 -4.36
N LEU A 204 -6.01 -11.25 -4.15
CA LEU A 204 -6.19 -10.20 -5.17
C LEU A 204 -5.39 -10.50 -6.45
N PHE A 205 -4.16 -10.99 -6.32
CA PHE A 205 -3.36 -11.44 -7.46
C PHE A 205 -4.05 -12.56 -8.26
N LEU A 206 -4.67 -13.53 -7.58
CA LEU A 206 -5.44 -14.59 -8.24
C LEU A 206 -6.67 -14.03 -8.98
N ILE A 207 -7.37 -13.06 -8.39
CA ILE A 207 -8.48 -12.37 -9.06
C ILE A 207 -8.01 -11.70 -10.34
N TRP A 208 -6.94 -10.90 -10.30
CA TRP A 208 -6.37 -10.27 -11.49
C TRP A 208 -5.96 -11.30 -12.55
N ARG A 209 -5.39 -12.43 -12.13
CA ARG A 209 -5.02 -13.53 -13.03
C ARG A 209 -6.23 -14.18 -13.68
N LEU A 210 -7.35 -14.32 -12.97
CA LEU A 210 -8.60 -14.82 -13.53
C LEU A 210 -9.20 -13.84 -14.54
N ILE A 211 -9.22 -12.54 -14.22
CA ILE A 211 -9.69 -11.48 -15.12
C ILE A 211 -8.86 -11.48 -16.41
N TRP A 212 -7.53 -11.49 -16.30
CA TRP A 212 -6.61 -11.59 -17.44
C TRP A 212 -6.92 -12.77 -18.35
N LYS A 213 -7.08 -13.98 -17.78
CA LYS A 213 -7.42 -15.19 -18.56
C LYS A 213 -8.73 -15.03 -19.32
N ARG A 214 -9.75 -14.41 -18.70
CA ARG A 214 -11.05 -14.16 -19.34
C ARG A 214 -10.94 -13.13 -20.47
N CYS A 215 -10.25 -12.01 -20.24
CA CYS A 215 -10.01 -10.99 -21.27
C CYS A 215 -9.25 -11.57 -22.47
N LYS A 216 -8.23 -12.41 -22.23
CA LYS A 216 -7.49 -13.05 -23.31
C LYS A 216 -8.33 -14.05 -24.11
N LYS A 217 -9.22 -14.80 -23.46
CA LYS A 217 -10.13 -15.74 -24.14
C LYS A 217 -11.21 -15.02 -24.97
N ALA A 218 -11.60 -13.81 -24.56
CA ALA A 218 -12.62 -13.00 -25.23
C ALA A 218 -12.10 -12.26 -26.47
N LEU A 219 -10.78 -12.11 -26.63
CA LEU A 219 -10.19 -11.62 -27.86
C LEU A 219 -10.33 -12.72 -28.94
N PRO A 220 -10.97 -12.44 -30.09
CA PRO A 220 -11.00 -13.40 -31.18
C PRO A 220 -9.56 -13.76 -31.53
N ALA A 221 -9.28 -15.05 -31.71
CA ALA A 221 -8.02 -15.49 -32.29
C ALA A 221 -7.89 -14.73 -33.61
N ASP A 222 -6.92 -13.83 -33.69
CA ASP A 222 -6.65 -13.07 -34.89
C ASP A 222 -6.50 -14.08 -36.04
N LYS A 223 -7.45 -14.00 -36.97
CA LYS A 223 -7.40 -14.76 -38.21
C LYS A 223 -6.33 -14.06 -39.03
N ASN A 224 -5.15 -14.68 -39.08
CA ASN A 224 -4.10 -14.39 -40.05
C ASN A 224 -4.70 -13.91 -41.38
N PHE A 225 -4.43 -12.65 -41.73
CA PHE A 225 -4.44 -12.14 -43.10
C PHE A 225 -3.21 -11.25 -43.28
#